data_AF-A0A811AQT0-F1
#
_entry.id   AF-A0A811AQT0-F1
#
_cell.length_a   1.000
_cell.length_b   1.000
_cell.length_c   1.000
_cell.angle_alpha   90.00
_cell.angle_beta   90.00
_cell.angle_gamma   90.00
#
_symmetry.space_group_name_H-M   'P 1'
#
loop_
_entity.id
_entity.type
_entity.pdbx_description
1 polymer ?
#
loop_
_entity_poly.entity_id
_entity_poly.type
_entity_poly.pdbx_seq_one_letter_code
_entity_poly.pdbx_strand_id
1 'polypeptide(L)' 'MEIFWTMLASRDRKRIREYIAEQNLIAAIELDERIGCSASLLFSLSFISVQVHDNIITV' A
#
# COMPACT_ATOMS: atom_id res chain seq x y z
N MET A 1 9.01 10.67 9.66
CA MET A 1 9.69 10.40 8.37
C MET A 1 8.60 10.12 7.36
N GLU A 2 8.63 10.79 6.21
CA GLU A 2 7.57 10.72 5.20
C GLU A 2 7.81 9.53 4.27
N ILE A 3 6.76 8.76 3.96
CA ILE A 3 6.84 7.65 3.01
C ILE A 3 6.67 8.20 1.61
N PHE A 4 7.70 8.01 0.78
CA PHE A 4 7.66 8.36 -0.62
C PHE A 4 7.26 7.14 -1.46
N TRP A 5 6.19 7.30 -2.24
CA TRP A 5 5.78 6.30 -3.22
C TRP A 5 6.61 6.46 -4.49
N THR A 6 7.05 5.34 -5.07
CA THR A 6 7.62 5.37 -6.41
C THR A 6 6.55 5.81 -7.41
N MET A 7 6.99 6.24 -8.60
CA MET A 7 6.07 6.61 -9.67
C MET A 7 5.13 5.45 -10.06
N LEU A 8 5.64 4.21 -10.05
CA LEU A 8 4.84 3.02 -10.35
C LEU A 8 3.82 2.74 -9.24
N ALA A 9 4.24 2.71 -7.98
CA ALA A 9 3.32 2.47 -6.86
C ALA A 9 2.22 3.53 -6.76
N SER A 10 2.54 4.79 -7.08
CA SER A 10 1.55 5.88 -7.15
C SER A 10 0.51 5.63 -8.25
N ARG A 11 0.95 5.16 -9.43
CA ARG A 11 0.05 4.80 -10.53
C ARG A 11 -0.83 3.61 -10.15
N ASP A 12 -0.27 2.59 -9.52
CA ASP A 12 -1.01 1.40 -9.11
C ASP A 12 -2.10 1.77 -8.08
N ARG A 13 -1.74 2.53 -7.04
CA ARG A 13 -2.71 3.03 -6.05
C ARG A 13 -3.83 3.84 -6.70
N LYS A 14 -3.49 4.72 -7.66
CA LYS A 14 -4.49 5.49 -8.41
C LYS A 14 -5.44 4.57 -9.19
N ARG A 15 -4.91 3.62 -9.95
CA ARG A 15 -5.69 2.71 -10.80
C ARG A 15 -6.62 1.81 -9.98
N ILE A 16 -6.14 1.29 -8.85
CA ILE A 16 -6.93 0.46 -7.94
C ILE A 16 -8.08 1.28 -7.34
N ARG A 17 -7.78 2.50 -6.86
CA ARG A 17 -8.80 3.39 -6.28
C ARG A 17 -9.88 3.74 -7.32
N GLU A 18 -9.49 4.09 -8.54
CA GLU A 18 -10.43 4.41 -9.62
C GLU A 18 -11.33 3.23 -9.96
N TYR A 19 -10.76 2.04 -10.12
CA TYR A 19 -11.52 0.82 -10.43
C TYR A 19 -12.56 0.47 -9.36
N ILE A 20 -12.20 0.57 -8.07
CA ILE A 20 -13.13 0.26 -6.97
C ILE A 20 -14.18 1.37 -6.83
N ALA A 21 -13.79 2.63 -7.05
CA ALA A 21 -14.69 3.77 -6.95
C ALA A 21 -15.84 3.74 -7.97
N GLU A 22 -15.68 3.04 -9.09
CA GLU A 22 -16.77 2.77 -10.05
C GLU A 22 -17.98 2.08 -9.40
N GLN A 23 -17.74 1.27 -8.35
CA GLN A 23 -18.80 0.53 -7.64
C GLN A 23 -19.04 1.06 -6.23
N ASN A 24 -17.97 1.43 -5.50
CA ASN A 24 -18.07 1.91 -4.13
C ASN A 24 -16.91 2.84 -3.79
N LEU A 25 -17.19 4.15 -3.84
CA LEU A 25 -16.22 5.20 -3.51
C LEU A 25 -15.70 5.10 -2.07
N ILE A 26 -16.56 4.78 -1.10
CA ILE A 26 -16.16 4.70 0.31
C ILE A 26 -15.16 3.55 0.51
N ALA A 27 -15.42 2.39 -0.11
CA ALA A 27 -14.50 1.26 -0.06
C ALA A 27 -13.15 1.57 -0.73
N ALA A 28 -13.16 2.34 -1.82
CA ALA A 28 -11.94 2.76 -2.51
C ALA A 28 -11.05 3.67 -1.65
N ILE A 29 -11.67 4.62 -0.93
CA ILE A 29 -10.96 5.52 -0.01
C ILE A 29 -10.39 4.74 1.17
N GLU A 30 -11.22 3.94 1.84
CA GLU A 30 -10.82 3.13 3.00
C GLU A 30 -9.65 2.20 2.66
N LEU A 31 -9.69 1.53 1.50
CA LEU A 31 -8.59 0.67 1.07
C LEU A 31 -7.29 1.45 0.87
N ASP A 32 -7.36 2.61 0.23
CA ASP A 32 -6.19 3.41 -0.05
C ASP A 32 -5.54 3.99 1.22
N GLU A 33 -6.36 4.38 2.20
CA GLU A 33 -5.88 4.77 3.53
C GLU A 33 -5.20 3.60 4.25
N ARG A 34 -5.80 2.40 4.20
CA ARG A 34 -5.21 1.20 4.79
C ARG A 34 -3.87 0.82 4.17
N ILE A 35 -3.68 1.02 2.87
CA ILE A 35 -2.38 0.85 2.20
C ILE A 35 -1.35 1.84 2.76
N GLY A 36 -1.74 3.10 2.94
CA GLY A 36 -0.89 4.13 3.56
C GLY A 36 -0.48 3.80 5.00
N CYS A 37 -1.44 3.37 5.81
CA CYS A 37 -1.21 2.94 7.20
C CYS A 37 -0.29 1.72 7.25
N SER A 38 -0.51 0.71 6.39
CA SER A 38 0.32 -0.49 6.35
C SER A 38 1.77 -0.18 5.97
N ALA A 39 1.99 0.70 4.99
CA ALA A 39 3.33 1.16 4.64
C ALA A 39 4.00 1.92 5.80
N SER A 40 3.23 2.75 6.52
CA SER A 40 3.69 3.48 7.70
C SER A 40 4.11 2.56 8.84
N LEU A 41 3.35 1.48 9.06
CA LEU A 41 3.68 0.45 10.02
C LEU A 41 4.96 -0.29 9.62
N LEU A 42 5.08 -0.74 8.37
CA LEU A 42 6.29 -1.41 7.87
C LEU A 42 7.53 -0.52 8.00
N PHE A 43 7.39 0.77 7.69
CA PHE A 43 8.47 1.74 7.89
C PHE A 43 8.86 1.85 9.37
N SER A 44 7.87 1.91 10.27
CA SER A 44 8.11 1.98 11.72
C SER A 44 8.70 0.69 12.29
N LEU A 45 8.46 -0.44 11.63
CA LEU A 45 8.95 -1.77 11.97
C LEU A 45 10.27 -2.13 11.25
N SER A 46 10.94 -1.17 10.60
CA SER A 46 12.13 -1.38 9.75
C SER A 46 13.38 -2.00 10.40
N PHE A 47 13.29 -2.49 11.65
CA PHE A 47 14.21 -3.50 12.20
C PHE A 47 13.92 -4.93 11.72
N ILE A 48 12.76 -5.17 11.11
CA ILE A 48 12.36 -6.45 10.52
C ILE A 48 12.63 -6.36 9.01
N SER A 49 13.68 -7.03 8.55
CA SER A 49 13.95 -7.19 7.13
C SER A 49 12.93 -8.15 6.54
N VAL A 50 11.85 -7.61 5.96
CA VAL A 50 10.89 -8.42 5.19
C VAL A 50 11.56 -8.79 3.86
N GLN A 51 12.19 -9.97 3.81
CA GLN A 51 12.70 -10.52 2.56
C GLN A 51 11.54 -11.14 1.79
N VAL A 52 11.25 -10.58 0.61
CA VAL A 52 10.34 -11.19 -0.36
C VAL A 52 11.18 -12.08 -1.26
N HIS A 53 11.19 -13.39 -1.01
CA HIS A 53 11.62 -14.39 -1.98
C HIS A 53 10.35 -15.04 -2.54
N ASP A 54 10.22 -15.04 -3.87
CA ASP A 54 9.24 -15.85 -4.60
C ASP A 54 7.81 -15.84 -4.05
N ASN A 55 7.20 -14.65 -3.96
CA ASN A 55 5.79 -14.45 -3.60
C ASN A 55 5.36 -14.89 -2.18
N ILE A 56 6.30 -15.16 -1.26
CA ILE A 56 5.97 -15.46 0.14
C ILE A 56 6.46 -14.31 1.03
N ILE A 57 5.52 -13.71 1.77
CA ILE A 57 5.82 -12.75 2.84
C ILE A 57 6.01 -13.56 4.13
N THR A 58 7.25 -13.69 4.59
CA THR A 58 7.57 -14.29 5.90
C THR A 58 7.92 -13.20 6.89
N VAL A 59 7.29 -13.25 8.08
CA VAL A 59 7.57 -12.39 9.25
C VAL A 59 8.65 -13.03 10.11
#